data_AF-A0A382S497-F1
#
_entry.id   AF-A0A382S497-F1
#
_cell.length_a   1.000
_cell.length_b   1.000
_cell.length_c   1.000
_cell.angle_alpha   90.00
_cell.angle_beta   90.00
_cell.angle_gamma   90.00
#
_symmetry.space_group_name_H-M   'P 1'
#
loop_
_entity.id
_entity.type
_entity.pdbx_description
1 polymer ?
#
loop_
_entity_poly.entity_id
_entity_poly.type
_entity_poly.pdbx_seq_one_letter_code
_entity_poly.pdbx_strand_id
1 'polypeptide(L)'
;MHFVTAVAVVMLTGGAGIAQTTSTVDNWPKFRGSNGGVIADNPGLPETWSRTENVIWNIEVPGQGWSSPIVWDDLIFVTSVLSDEDRQDPGQD
;
A
#
# COMPACT_ATOMS: atom_id res chain seq x y z
N MET A 1 -7.55 -36.75 -25.06
CA MET A 1 -7.99 -36.01 -23.86
C MET A 1 -8.52 -34.66 -24.34
N HIS A 2 -9.83 -34.57 -24.55
CA HIS A 2 -10.55 -33.31 -24.78
C HIS A 2 -10.67 -32.62 -23.39
N PHE A 3 -10.69 -31.29 -23.23
CA PHE A 3 -11.74 -30.38 -23.72
C PHE A 3 -11.18 -28.97 -24.03
N VAL A 4 -11.68 -28.44 -25.14
CA VAL A 4 -11.65 -27.01 -25.50
C VAL A 4 -12.51 -26.26 -24.49
N THR A 5 -11.97 -25.29 -23.77
CA THR A 5 -12.81 -24.34 -23.02
C THR A 5 -13.03 -23.12 -23.90
N ALA A 6 -14.27 -23.01 -24.39
CA ALA A 6 -14.75 -21.91 -25.20
C ALA A 6 -14.62 -20.58 -24.46
N VAL A 7 -14.15 -19.56 -25.18
CA VAL A 7 -14.38 -18.16 -24.83
C VAL A 7 -15.89 -17.92 -24.94
N ALA A 8 -16.57 -17.88 -23.80
CA ALA A 8 -17.94 -17.38 -23.76
C ALA A 8 -17.87 -15.84 -23.83
N VAL A 9 -17.94 -15.29 -25.04
CA VAL A 9 -18.31 -13.88 -25.24
C VAL A 9 -19.80 -13.78 -24.89
N VAL A 10 -20.09 -13.42 -23.65
CA VAL A 10 -21.44 -12.98 -23.28
C VAL A 10 -21.56 -11.52 -23.74
N MET A 11 -22.14 -11.31 -24.93
CA MET A 11 -22.66 -9.99 -25.32
C MET A 11 -23.96 -9.74 -24.56
N LEU A 12 -23.85 -9.07 -23.41
CA LEU A 12 -24.99 -8.41 -22.77
C LEU A 12 -25.11 -6.99 -23.34
N THR A 13 -25.95 -6.83 -24.36
CA THR A 13 -26.49 -5.53 -24.76
C THR A 13 -27.46 -5.05 -23.68
N GLY A 14 -26.94 -4.24 -22.77
CA GLY A 14 -27.67 -3.52 -21.74
C GLY A 14 -26.66 -2.69 -21.00
N GLY A 15 -26.56 -1.40 -21.35
CA GLY A 15 -25.57 -0.48 -20.82
C GLY A 15 -25.74 -0.24 -19.31
N ALA A 16 -25.26 -1.18 -18.51
CA ALA A 16 -24.82 -0.94 -17.16
C ALA A 16 -23.30 -0.79 -17.27
N GLY A 17 -22.84 0.44 -17.45
CA GLY A 17 -21.41 0.72 -17.36
C GLY A 17 -20.90 0.12 -16.07
N ILE A 18 -19.83 -0.67 -16.15
CA ILE A 18 -19.08 -1.08 -14.97
C ILE A 18 -18.61 0.24 -14.36
N ALA A 19 -19.31 0.71 -13.34
CA ALA A 19 -18.86 1.87 -12.59
C ALA A 19 -17.58 1.43 -11.91
N GLN A 20 -16.43 1.77 -12.51
CA GLN A 20 -15.17 1.77 -11.79
C GLN A 20 -15.37 2.78 -10.66
N THR A 21 -15.65 2.26 -9.46
CA THR A 21 -15.43 3.01 -8.25
C THR A 21 -13.94 3.25 -8.17
N THR A 22 -13.47 4.35 -8.77
CA THR A 22 -12.18 4.92 -8.40
C THR A 22 -12.36 5.36 -6.96
N SER A 23 -11.98 4.51 -6.02
CA SER A 23 -11.69 4.99 -4.67
C SER A 23 -10.55 5.97 -4.84
N THR A 24 -10.86 7.26 -4.85
CA THR A 24 -9.84 8.31 -4.74
C THR A 24 -9.32 8.21 -3.31
N VAL A 25 -8.37 7.29 -3.10
CA VAL A 25 -7.58 7.31 -1.88
C VAL A 25 -6.83 8.62 -1.92
N ASP A 26 -7.03 9.46 -0.90
CA ASP A 26 -6.30 10.72 -0.82
C ASP A 26 -4.79 10.41 -0.79
N ASN A 27 -4.08 10.95 -1.77
CA ASN A 27 -2.64 10.77 -1.86
C ASN A 27 -1.94 11.32 -0.59
N TRP A 28 -0.82 10.69 -0.25
CA TRP A 28 0.03 11.07 0.87
C TRP A 28 1.39 11.57 0.36
N PRO A 29 1.47 12.80 -0.20
CA PRO A 29 2.62 13.25 -0.99
C PRO A 29 3.83 13.68 -0.17
N LYS A 30 3.74 13.76 1.17
CA LYS A 30 4.79 14.31 2.04
C LYS A 30 4.70 13.77 3.46
N PHE A 31 5.69 14.09 4.29
CA PHE A 31 5.64 13.82 5.72
C PHE A 31 4.35 14.39 6.33
N ARG A 32 3.62 13.54 7.06
CA ARG A 32 2.30 13.84 7.66
C ARG A 32 1.18 14.15 6.66
N GLY A 33 1.33 13.73 5.40
CA GLY A 33 0.24 13.69 4.42
C GLY A 33 -0.06 15.05 3.80
N SER A 34 -1.11 15.10 2.98
CA SER A 34 -1.52 16.29 2.22
C SER A 34 -1.68 17.53 3.12
N ASN A 35 -2.33 17.35 4.26
CA ASN A 35 -2.62 18.40 5.24
C ASN A 35 -1.49 18.63 6.27
N GLY A 36 -0.40 17.85 6.23
CA GLY A 36 0.76 18.02 7.11
C GLY A 36 0.49 17.70 8.60
N GLY A 37 -0.52 16.91 8.91
CA GLY A 37 -0.88 16.62 10.29
C GLY A 37 -2.16 15.81 10.47
N VAL A 38 -3.02 16.30 11.35
CA VAL A 38 -4.18 15.59 11.92
C VAL A 38 -5.15 15.13 10.82
N ILE A 39 -5.50 13.85 10.87
CA ILE A 39 -6.56 13.22 10.10
C ILE A 39 -7.68 12.85 11.09
N ALA A 40 -8.93 12.80 10.62
CA ALA A 40 -10.03 12.34 11.45
C ALA A 40 -9.82 10.89 11.89
N ASP A 41 -10.15 10.60 13.15
CA ASP A 41 -10.11 9.24 13.67
C ASP A 41 -11.18 8.36 12.97
N ASN A 42 -10.90 7.07 12.83
CA ASN A 42 -11.82 6.11 12.25
C ASN A 42 -12.01 4.93 13.22
N PRO A 43 -13.24 4.73 13.76
CA PRO A 43 -13.50 3.70 14.76
C PRO A 43 -13.34 2.26 14.26
N GLY A 44 -13.18 2.07 12.94
CA GLY A 44 -12.87 0.77 12.35
C GLY A 44 -11.38 0.45 12.26
N LEU A 45 -10.48 1.35 12.70
CA LEU A 45 -9.05 1.07 12.73
C LEU A 45 -8.74 0.06 13.85
N PRO A 46 -7.89 -0.95 13.59
CA PRO A 46 -7.56 -1.94 14.60
C PRO A 46 -6.69 -1.33 15.71
N GLU A 47 -6.98 -1.72 16.95
CA GLU A 47 -6.27 -1.27 18.14
C GLU A 47 -5.01 -2.09 18.45
N THR A 48 -4.91 -3.31 17.90
CA THR A 48 -3.78 -4.23 18.08
C THR A 48 -3.02 -4.41 16.77
N TRP A 49 -1.70 -4.55 16.85
CA TRP A 49 -0.85 -4.77 15.68
C TRP A 49 0.30 -5.69 16.05
N SER A 50 0.73 -6.50 15.09
CA SER A 50 1.98 -7.26 15.19
C SER A 50 2.65 -7.35 13.82
N ARG A 51 3.72 -8.14 13.70
CA ARG A 51 4.33 -8.42 12.37
C ARG A 51 3.40 -9.20 11.44
N THR A 52 2.35 -9.83 11.97
CA THR A 52 1.45 -10.71 11.22
C THR A 52 -0.03 -10.45 11.49
N GLU A 53 -0.38 -9.73 12.56
CA GLU A 53 -1.75 -9.38 12.93
C GLU A 53 -2.10 -7.99 12.40
N ASN A 54 -3.28 -7.85 11.78
CA ASN A 54 -3.78 -6.63 11.15
C ASN A 54 -2.88 -6.07 10.02
N VAL A 55 -1.97 -6.88 9.48
CA VAL A 55 -1.07 -6.55 8.36
C VAL A 55 -1.55 -7.22 7.07
N ILE A 56 -1.82 -6.44 6.02
CA ILE A 56 -2.25 -6.97 4.71
C ILE A 56 -1.05 -7.54 3.93
N TRP A 57 0.08 -6.86 3.98
CA TRP A 57 1.32 -7.26 3.32
C TRP A 57 2.52 -6.64 4.02
N ASN A 58 3.69 -7.23 3.79
CA ASN A 58 4.98 -6.68 4.20
C ASN A 58 6.01 -6.99 3.12
N ILE A 59 7.07 -6.18 3.08
CA ILE A 59 8.20 -6.37 2.17
C ILE A 59 9.49 -5.96 2.89
N GLU A 60 10.57 -6.70 2.62
CA GLU A 60 11.89 -6.31 3.05
C GLU A 60 12.42 -5.19 2.13
N VAL A 61 12.83 -4.07 2.72
CA VAL A 61 13.43 -2.94 2.00
C VAL A 61 14.94 -2.97 2.22
N PRO A 62 15.78 -3.10 1.17
CA PRO A 62 17.22 -3.11 1.33
C PRO A 62 17.77 -1.78 1.87
N GLY A 63 18.80 -1.88 2.72
CA GLY A 63 19.43 -0.72 3.33
C GLY A 63 18.57 -0.07 4.41
N GLN A 64 18.96 1.14 4.81
CA GLN A 64 18.36 1.85 5.94
C GLN A 64 17.56 3.06 5.49
N GLY A 65 16.35 3.23 6.01
CA GLY A 65 15.46 4.35 5.71
C GLY A 65 15.04 5.11 6.97
N TRP A 66 15.10 6.45 6.91
CA TRP A 66 14.56 7.36 7.95
C TRP A 66 13.48 8.30 7.41
N SER A 67 13.16 8.17 6.13
CA SER A 67 12.12 8.96 5.48
C SER A 67 10.74 8.43 5.86
N SER A 68 9.71 9.20 5.48
CA SER A 68 8.34 8.71 5.49
C SER A 68 7.96 8.26 4.09
N PRO A 69 7.21 7.16 3.94
CA PRO A 69 6.74 6.72 2.64
C PRO A 69 5.80 7.76 2.01
N ILE A 70 5.81 7.84 0.69
CA ILE A 70 4.80 8.56 -0.10
C ILE A 70 3.86 7.53 -0.70
N VAL A 71 2.56 7.77 -0.58
CA VAL A 71 1.52 6.96 -1.25
C VAL A 71 0.88 7.82 -2.32
N TRP A 72 0.86 7.30 -3.55
CA TRP A 72 0.22 7.96 -4.68
C TRP A 72 -0.54 6.94 -5.53
N ASP A 73 -1.87 7.01 -5.53
CA ASP A 73 -2.74 6.00 -6.10
C ASP A 73 -2.33 4.58 -5.64
N ASP A 74 -1.98 3.69 -6.56
CA ASP A 74 -1.55 2.31 -6.28
C ASP A 74 -0.03 2.16 -6.03
N LEU A 75 0.70 3.26 -5.91
CA LEU A 75 2.16 3.27 -5.75
C LEU A 75 2.60 3.72 -4.36
N ILE A 76 3.65 3.07 -3.86
CA ILE A 76 4.33 3.43 -2.62
C ILE A 76 5.79 3.72 -2.94
N PHE A 77 6.24 4.92 -2.63
CA PHE A 77 7.62 5.36 -2.80
C PHE A 77 8.33 5.37 -1.45
N VAL A 78 9.45 4.67 -1.38
CA VAL A 78 10.34 4.63 -0.21
C VAL A 78 11.76 4.97 -0.64
N THR A 79 12.52 5.57 0.27
CA THR A 79 13.94 5.83 0.06
C THR A 79 14.75 5.12 1.13
N SER A 80 15.85 4.51 0.71
CA SER A 80 16.80 3.88 1.61
C SER A 80 18.23 4.18 1.18
N VAL A 81 19.15 4.03 2.13
CA VAL A 81 20.59 4.14 1.93
C VAL A 81 21.18 2.75 2.01
N LEU A 82 21.87 2.33 0.95
CA LEU A 82 22.68 1.11 0.97
C LEU A 82 24.05 1.47 1.53
N SER A 83 24.54 0.68 2.49
CA SER A 83 25.90 0.78 3.02
C SER A 83 26.53 -0.61 3.06
N ASP A 84 27.82 -0.68 2.75
CA ASP A 84 28.61 -1.90 2.91
C ASP A 84 29.09 -2.10 4.36
N GLU A 85 28.87 -1.11 5.22
CA GLU A 85 29.22 -1.14 6.64
C GLU A 85 28.01 -1.51 7.50
N ASP A 86 28.22 -2.43 8.44
CA ASP A 86 27.25 -2.78 9.47
C ASP A 86 27.09 -1.62 10.46
N ARG A 87 26.00 -0.86 10.34
CA ARG A 87 25.69 0.22 11.28
C ARG A 87 25.09 -0.36 12.57
N GLN A 88 25.70 -0.01 13.71
CA GLN A 88 25.12 -0.30 15.03
C GLN A 88 23.73 0.32 15.17
N ASP A 89 22.77 -0.51 15.62
CA ASP A 89 21.41 -0.11 15.91
C ASP A 89 21.42 0.92 17.07
N PRO A 90 20.88 2.13 16.87
CA PRO A 90 20.95 3.22 17.85
C PRO A 90 20.17 2.97 19.16
N GLY A 91 19.55 1.81 19.35
CA GLY A 91 18.86 1.42 20.59
C GLY A 91 19.55 0.32 21.41
N GLN A 92 20.87 0.12 21.23
CA GLN A 92 21.64 -0.94 21.90
C GLN A 92 22.53 -0.42 23.06
N ASP A 93 22.21 0.74 23.65
CA ASP A 93 22.87 1.27 24.86
C ASP A 93 22.14 0.95 26.17
#